data_AF-A0A8H5AY46-F1
#
_entry.id   AF-A0A8H5AY46-F1
#
_cell.length_a   1.000
_cell.length_b   1.000
_cell.length_c   1.000
_cell.angle_alpha   90.00
_cell.angle_beta   90.00
_cell.angle_gamma   90.00
#
_symmetry.space_group_name_H-M   'P 1'
#
loop_
_entity.id
_entity.type
_entity.pdbx_description
1 polymer ?
#
loop_
_entity_poly.entity_id
_entity_poly.type
_entity_poly.pdbx_seq_one_letter_code
_entity_poly.pdbx_strand_id
1 'polypeptide(L)'
;MLLPYAVLSTLLPLLVFAQDGGIDGPTSSAAAAGYNCDPTKCVLPNCNCASTSPPGGLKPSDTPQFIVFTADDAVQSYTLDAVNQFLAQRKNPNGCPIKMTYFTSLNFTNYTLVTDWYVAGNEIADHTMTHVGTPPAEEINGNLIALNALAGIPLSSIQGFRAPFLNYSADTLKLLAQAQFLYDSSSAASIPVTDPGTDAFWPYTLDNGMANNCLSVPGTCQGEPKLPGFWEIPMYAFFDDRGVNGPHLMDPWLDNANGASTINDTATLNYMKNTFTAHYSNNRQPIGLYTHPIHLSTTYPGVNPSQSTIAMINNFLDWAQQQQDVWIVSNQQLLDFMRHPVPASQLNTLDSFKCTTPQVDASLQICNGIPKNEAGLLSHCDFSDFPFYTCYGCPSVEPSPQNPNPSQDTSNGQQTRFRLPANCSTAFWDPIAGKCLCNQGSCAFVDNSRPIGANGANLTGGGTGDAFVTGTGAQPAASFIPFNAALSSSPNALVAIVLGALGALVLGAGL
;
A
#
# COMPACT_ATOMS: atom_id res chain seq x y z
N MET A 1 35.96 -36.16 -25.09
CA MET A 1 36.32 -34.99 -25.91
C MET A 1 35.58 -33.81 -25.28
N LEU A 2 36.30 -33.00 -24.53
CA LEU A 2 35.80 -31.85 -23.75
C LEU A 2 35.90 -30.59 -24.62
N LEU A 3 34.80 -29.85 -24.80
CA LEU A 3 34.78 -28.42 -25.16
C LEU A 3 33.43 -27.82 -24.69
N PRO A 4 33.38 -26.52 -24.34
CA PRO A 4 33.05 -26.10 -22.99
C PRO A 4 31.77 -25.26 -22.89
N TYR A 5 31.19 -25.32 -21.70
CA TYR A 5 30.22 -24.35 -21.18
C TYR A 5 30.91 -23.01 -20.96
N ALA A 6 30.76 -22.08 -21.91
CA ALA A 6 30.99 -20.67 -21.69
C ALA A 6 30.25 -19.90 -22.78
N VAL A 7 29.74 -18.72 -22.42
CA VAL A 7 29.00 -17.76 -23.25
C VAL A 7 27.50 -18.02 -23.36
N LEU A 8 26.80 -17.84 -22.23
CA LEU A 8 25.43 -17.28 -22.24
C LEU A 8 25.18 -16.47 -20.94
N SER A 9 26.12 -15.57 -20.61
CA SER A 9 25.98 -14.61 -19.50
C SER A 9 26.49 -13.26 -19.94
N THR A 10 25.87 -12.68 -20.97
CA THR A 10 25.99 -11.27 -21.33
C THR A 10 24.88 -10.98 -22.32
N LEU A 11 23.70 -10.57 -21.85
CA LEU A 11 22.67 -9.79 -22.57
C LEU A 11 21.37 -9.84 -21.77
N LEU A 12 21.32 -9.09 -20.67
CA LEU A 12 20.10 -8.49 -20.11
C LEU A 12 20.54 -7.48 -19.04
N PRO A 13 20.93 -6.26 -19.46
CA PRO A 13 20.67 -5.11 -18.62
C PRO A 13 20.12 -3.97 -19.46
N LEU A 14 19.11 -4.22 -20.29
CA LEU A 14 18.45 -3.17 -21.08
C LEU A 14 17.01 -3.59 -21.38
N LEU A 15 16.14 -3.58 -20.36
CA LEU A 15 14.70 -3.31 -20.45
C LEU A 15 14.16 -3.16 -19.02
N VAL A 16 14.59 -2.11 -18.32
CA VAL A 16 13.77 -1.49 -17.27
C VAL A 16 13.05 -0.33 -17.96
N PHE A 17 12.12 -0.66 -18.85
CA PHE A 17 11.23 0.32 -19.44
C PHE A 17 9.91 0.24 -18.67
N ALA A 18 9.67 1.25 -17.83
CA ALA A 18 8.39 1.67 -17.26
C ALA A 18 7.35 0.54 -17.07
N GLN A 19 7.36 -0.13 -15.92
CA GLN A 19 6.26 -1.01 -15.54
C GLN A 19 5.38 -0.48 -14.40
N ASP A 20 5.84 0.44 -13.55
CA ASP A 20 5.09 0.79 -12.34
C ASP A 20 4.67 2.27 -12.28
N GLY A 21 3.59 2.63 -12.97
CA GLY A 21 2.89 3.90 -12.72
C GLY A 21 3.54 5.18 -13.27
N GLY A 22 4.41 5.07 -14.27
CA GLY A 22 4.99 6.24 -14.96
C GLY A 22 3.91 7.15 -15.58
N ILE A 23 4.08 8.47 -15.44
CA ILE A 23 3.17 9.49 -15.95
C ILE A 23 3.91 10.46 -16.88
N ASP A 24 3.28 10.88 -17.96
CA ASP A 24 3.85 11.81 -18.96
C ASP A 24 2.86 12.94 -19.22
N GLY A 25 2.75 13.84 -18.23
CA GLY A 25 1.90 15.02 -18.28
C GLY A 25 0.67 15.01 -17.35
N PRO A 26 -0.27 15.96 -17.55
CA PRO A 26 -1.52 16.03 -16.79
C PRO A 26 -2.38 14.76 -16.96
N THR A 27 -2.83 14.20 -15.84
CA THR A 27 -3.83 13.11 -15.81
C THR A 27 -5.24 13.63 -15.56
N SER A 28 -5.40 14.93 -15.29
CA SER A 28 -6.68 15.58 -14.96
C SER A 28 -6.83 16.92 -15.68
N SER A 29 -8.06 17.44 -15.74
CA SER A 29 -8.36 18.84 -16.04
C SER A 29 -9.69 19.21 -15.40
N ALA A 30 -9.96 20.50 -15.15
CA ALA A 30 -11.22 20.93 -14.56
C ALA A 30 -12.45 20.47 -15.38
N ALA A 31 -12.36 20.50 -16.71
CA ALA A 31 -13.43 20.06 -17.60
C ALA A 31 -13.62 18.53 -17.56
N ALA A 32 -12.53 17.75 -17.56
CA ALA A 32 -12.60 16.30 -17.48
C ALA A 32 -13.06 15.81 -16.10
N ALA A 33 -12.68 16.52 -15.04
CA ALA A 33 -13.13 16.25 -13.69
C ALA A 33 -14.63 16.50 -13.54
N GLY A 34 -15.13 17.64 -14.03
CA GLY A 34 -16.53 18.02 -13.86
C GLY A 34 -16.96 18.00 -12.38
N TYR A 35 -16.00 18.19 -11.47
CA TYR A 35 -16.18 17.99 -10.04
C TYR A 35 -16.97 19.15 -9.43
N ASN A 36 -17.97 18.81 -8.63
CA ASN A 36 -18.77 19.79 -7.89
C ASN A 36 -19.05 19.24 -6.49
N CYS A 37 -18.72 20.01 -5.47
CA CYS A 37 -18.91 19.65 -4.07
C CYS A 37 -19.43 20.87 -3.31
N ASP A 38 -20.46 20.66 -2.50
CA ASP A 38 -20.98 21.68 -1.57
C ASP A 38 -20.29 21.50 -0.21
N PRO A 39 -19.31 22.35 0.16
CA PRO A 39 -18.54 22.20 1.39
C PRO A 39 -19.38 22.45 2.65
N THR A 40 -20.62 22.95 2.51
CA THR A 40 -21.55 23.09 3.66
C THR A 40 -22.28 21.79 3.97
N LYS A 41 -22.30 20.83 3.03
CA LYS A 41 -22.92 19.51 3.17
C LYS A 41 -21.88 18.41 3.36
N CYS A 42 -20.74 18.53 2.65
CA CYS A 42 -19.62 17.62 2.79
C CYS A 42 -18.70 18.12 3.91
N VAL A 43 -18.90 17.61 5.12
CA VAL A 43 -18.23 18.09 6.32
C VAL A 43 -17.44 16.99 7.04
N LEU A 44 -16.28 17.37 7.57
CA LEU A 44 -15.43 16.51 8.39
C LEU A 44 -16.16 16.06 9.67
N PRO A 45 -15.83 14.87 10.23
CA PRO A 45 -14.75 13.96 9.84
C PRO A 45 -15.13 12.92 8.77
N ASN A 46 -16.35 12.99 8.23
CA ASN A 46 -16.91 11.92 7.40
C ASN A 46 -16.88 12.23 5.90
N CYS A 47 -16.80 13.50 5.52
CA CYS A 47 -16.75 13.93 4.13
C CYS A 47 -15.78 15.10 3.97
N ASN A 48 -14.96 15.09 2.92
CA ASN A 48 -14.14 16.22 2.55
C ASN A 48 -14.17 16.42 1.03
N CYS A 49 -14.37 17.66 0.58
CA CYS A 49 -14.33 17.98 -0.85
C CYS A 49 -12.89 17.94 -1.38
N ALA A 50 -12.69 17.55 -2.63
CA ALA A 50 -11.43 17.76 -3.33
C ALA A 50 -11.13 19.27 -3.38
N SER A 51 -10.03 19.67 -2.74
CA SER A 51 -9.67 21.07 -2.54
C SER A 51 -8.17 21.23 -2.42
N THR A 52 -7.65 22.31 -2.98
CA THR A 52 -6.24 22.70 -2.79
C THR A 52 -6.02 23.43 -1.47
N SER A 53 -7.07 23.88 -0.80
CA SER A 53 -6.96 24.59 0.48
C SER A 53 -6.74 23.62 1.65
N PRO A 54 -5.95 23.99 2.68
CA PRO A 54 -5.77 23.15 3.86
C PRO A 54 -7.09 22.72 4.52
N PRO A 55 -7.18 21.49 5.05
CA PRO A 55 -8.39 21.00 5.70
C PRO A 55 -8.73 21.81 6.96
N GLY A 56 -10.02 21.83 7.32
CA GLY A 56 -10.50 22.55 8.50
C GLY A 56 -10.39 24.09 8.43
N GLY A 57 -10.05 24.64 7.25
CA GLY A 57 -9.87 26.08 7.08
C GLY A 57 -8.58 26.60 7.74
N LEU A 58 -7.60 25.73 7.97
CA LEU A 58 -6.29 26.13 8.50
C LEU A 58 -5.61 27.11 7.52
N LYS A 59 -4.92 28.09 8.09
CA LYS A 59 -4.01 28.94 7.30
C LYS A 59 -2.81 28.10 6.90
N PRO A 60 -2.26 28.24 5.68
CA PRO A 60 -1.09 27.46 5.28
C PRO A 60 0.11 27.61 6.22
N SER A 61 0.29 28.76 6.87
CA SER A 61 1.36 28.97 7.87
C SER A 61 1.23 28.10 9.12
N ASP A 62 0.02 27.67 9.45
CA ASP A 62 -0.30 26.87 10.64
C ASP A 62 -0.49 25.39 10.31
N THR A 63 -0.57 25.05 9.02
CA THR A 63 -0.77 23.67 8.52
C THR A 63 0.56 22.92 8.53
N PRO A 64 0.66 21.68 9.03
CA PRO A 64 1.88 20.88 8.89
C PRO A 64 2.17 20.55 7.42
N GLN A 65 3.44 20.47 7.03
CA GLN A 65 3.83 19.88 5.75
C GLN A 65 4.07 18.38 5.94
N PHE A 66 3.26 17.56 5.28
CA PHE A 66 3.46 16.11 5.30
C PHE A 66 4.32 15.63 4.14
N ILE A 67 5.23 14.72 4.44
CA ILE A 67 5.87 13.81 3.50
C ILE A 67 5.28 12.43 3.78
N VAL A 68 4.54 11.90 2.82
CA VAL A 68 3.98 10.54 2.88
C VAL A 68 5.00 9.61 2.27
N PHE A 69 5.61 8.77 3.09
CA PHE A 69 6.57 7.75 2.62
C PHE A 69 5.85 6.40 2.51
N THR A 70 5.89 5.78 1.34
CA THR A 70 5.31 4.45 1.11
C THR A 70 6.30 3.50 0.45
N ALA A 71 6.08 2.22 0.71
CA ALA A 71 6.76 1.13 0.03
C ALA A 71 5.70 0.17 -0.52
N ASP A 72 5.94 -0.33 -1.72
CA ASP A 72 5.02 -1.24 -2.40
C ASP A 72 5.68 -2.64 -2.52
N ASP A 73 4.90 -3.64 -2.89
CA ASP A 73 5.27 -5.05 -3.09
C ASP A 73 5.61 -5.87 -1.83
N ALA A 74 6.55 -6.80 -1.99
CA ALA A 74 6.87 -7.85 -1.04
C ALA A 74 7.68 -7.31 0.14
N VAL A 75 7.28 -7.70 1.36
CA VAL A 75 8.03 -7.37 2.57
C VAL A 75 9.10 -8.44 2.79
N GLN A 76 10.37 -8.05 2.67
CA GLN A 76 11.54 -8.90 2.83
C GLN A 76 12.59 -8.20 3.67
N SER A 77 13.60 -8.93 4.17
CA SER A 77 14.70 -8.31 4.91
C SER A 77 15.40 -7.25 4.04
N TYR A 78 15.61 -7.56 2.77
CA TYR A 78 16.23 -6.67 1.79
C TYR A 78 15.46 -5.36 1.57
N THR A 79 14.12 -5.42 1.55
CA THR A 79 13.28 -4.24 1.33
C THR A 79 13.14 -3.41 2.61
N LEU A 80 13.04 -4.05 3.77
CA LEU A 80 13.06 -3.34 5.05
C LEU A 80 14.40 -2.66 5.34
N ASP A 81 15.53 -3.30 5.03
CA ASP A 81 16.85 -2.67 5.11
C ASP A 81 16.94 -1.45 4.20
N ALA A 82 16.43 -1.55 2.97
CA ALA A 82 16.41 -0.47 1.98
C ALA A 82 15.50 0.70 2.36
N VAL A 83 14.43 0.47 3.11
CA VAL A 83 13.63 1.55 3.69
C VAL A 83 14.33 2.14 4.92
N ASN A 84 14.86 1.30 5.80
CA ASN A 84 15.45 1.73 7.08
C ASN A 84 16.71 2.59 6.91
N GLN A 85 17.47 2.46 5.83
CA GLN A 85 18.57 3.39 5.50
C GLN A 85 18.09 4.86 5.34
N PHE A 86 16.79 5.08 5.09
CA PHE A 86 16.21 6.42 5.01
C PHE A 86 15.46 6.81 6.28
N LEU A 87 14.81 5.86 6.95
CA LEU A 87 13.86 6.16 8.02
C LEU A 87 14.40 6.00 9.44
N ALA A 88 15.30 5.04 9.69
CA ALA A 88 15.66 4.63 11.05
C ALA A 88 16.32 5.73 11.89
N GLN A 89 17.07 6.62 11.23
CA GLN A 89 17.74 7.77 11.86
C GLN A 89 16.83 8.97 12.09
N ARG A 90 15.59 8.96 11.56
CA ARG A 90 14.72 10.13 11.50
C ARG A 90 13.69 10.13 12.61
N LYS A 91 13.40 11.33 13.09
CA LYS A 91 12.32 11.59 14.04
C LYS A 91 11.47 12.75 13.54
N ASN A 92 10.19 12.70 13.87
CA ASN A 92 9.29 13.84 13.67
C ASN A 92 9.52 14.91 14.76
N PRO A 93 8.98 16.14 14.59
CA PRO A 93 9.19 17.25 15.54
C PRO A 93 8.84 16.95 17.01
N ASN A 94 7.98 15.97 17.26
CA ASN A 94 7.64 15.51 18.61
C ASN A 94 8.64 14.50 19.21
N GLY A 95 9.70 14.14 18.49
CA GLY A 95 10.71 13.18 18.90
C GLY A 95 10.33 11.70 18.68
N CYS A 96 9.15 11.42 18.13
CA CYS A 96 8.75 10.05 17.79
C CYS A 96 9.52 9.55 16.56
N PRO A 97 9.81 8.24 16.48
CA PRO A 97 10.19 7.61 15.22
C PRO A 97 9.13 7.89 14.16
N ILE A 98 9.58 8.16 12.93
CA ILE A 98 8.67 8.36 11.80
C ILE A 98 7.92 7.06 11.48
N LYS A 99 6.75 7.18 10.86
CA LYS A 99 5.94 6.04 10.40
C LYS A 99 5.73 6.14 8.89
N MET A 100 5.49 4.99 8.27
CA MET A 100 5.26 4.86 6.84
C MET A 100 4.15 3.84 6.53
N THR A 101 3.74 3.77 5.27
CA THR A 101 2.70 2.84 4.79
C THR A 101 3.26 1.81 3.82
N TYR A 102 3.18 0.52 4.15
CA TYR A 102 3.62 -0.55 3.27
C TYR A 102 2.40 -1.15 2.57
N PHE A 103 2.30 -1.00 1.25
CA PHE A 103 1.30 -1.67 0.42
C PHE A 103 1.83 -3.07 0.07
N THR A 104 1.38 -4.09 0.78
CA THR A 104 1.97 -5.43 0.74
C THR A 104 1.25 -6.34 -0.26
N SER A 105 2.03 -6.95 -1.16
CA SER A 105 1.62 -8.11 -1.96
C SER A 105 2.19 -9.40 -1.37
N LEU A 106 1.62 -10.57 -1.69
CA LEU A 106 1.96 -11.81 -0.98
C LEU A 106 3.15 -12.58 -1.56
N ASN A 107 3.33 -12.55 -2.89
CA ASN A 107 4.45 -13.24 -3.51
C ASN A 107 5.76 -12.73 -2.91
N PHE A 108 6.62 -13.66 -2.45
CA PHE A 108 7.90 -13.36 -1.80
C PHE A 108 7.82 -12.64 -0.44
N THR A 109 6.63 -12.37 0.11
CA THR A 109 6.51 -11.73 1.41
C THR A 109 6.87 -12.67 2.55
N ASN A 110 7.71 -12.18 3.44
CA ASN A 110 8.00 -12.80 4.72
C ASN A 110 7.07 -12.24 5.80
N TYR A 111 6.06 -13.02 6.19
CA TYR A 111 4.99 -12.56 7.07
C TYR A 111 5.44 -12.19 8.49
N THR A 112 6.54 -12.75 9.00
CA THR A 112 7.08 -12.30 10.30
C THR A 112 7.54 -10.85 10.23
N LEU A 113 8.14 -10.44 9.11
CA LEU A 113 8.60 -9.08 8.91
C LEU A 113 7.44 -8.09 8.76
N VAL A 114 6.33 -8.53 8.16
CA VAL A 114 5.06 -7.76 8.16
C VAL A 114 4.57 -7.55 9.59
N THR A 115 4.62 -8.61 10.42
CA THR A 115 4.21 -8.57 11.83
C THR A 115 5.08 -7.56 12.60
N ASP A 116 6.41 -7.65 12.48
CA ASP A 116 7.37 -6.74 13.10
C ASP A 116 7.13 -5.29 12.69
N TRP A 117 6.93 -5.06 11.39
CA TRP A 117 6.73 -3.73 10.84
C TRP A 117 5.47 -3.07 11.39
N TYR A 118 4.37 -3.83 11.48
CA TYR A 118 3.12 -3.40 12.07
C TYR A 118 3.24 -3.12 13.57
N VAL A 119 3.89 -4.01 14.32
CA VAL A 119 4.06 -3.87 15.79
C VAL A 119 5.01 -2.71 16.14
N ALA A 120 5.94 -2.37 15.25
CA ALA A 120 6.72 -1.15 15.31
C ALA A 120 5.87 0.12 15.04
N GLY A 121 4.59 -0.01 14.70
CA GLY A 121 3.61 1.07 14.54
C GLY A 121 3.49 1.61 13.12
N ASN A 122 4.09 0.93 12.12
CA ASN A 122 3.89 1.29 10.72
C ASN A 122 2.56 0.75 10.21
N GLU A 123 2.06 1.36 9.14
CA GLU A 123 0.85 0.90 8.48
C GLU A 123 1.15 -0.23 7.50
N ILE A 124 0.28 -1.25 7.51
CA ILE A 124 0.21 -2.29 6.48
C ILE A 124 -1.09 -2.09 5.71
N ALA A 125 -0.98 -1.99 4.39
CA ALA A 125 -2.06 -1.78 3.45
C ALA A 125 -2.03 -2.86 2.35
N ASP A 126 -3.13 -2.99 1.63
CA ASP A 126 -3.34 -4.05 0.65
C ASP A 126 -2.79 -3.67 -0.74
N HIS A 127 -2.06 -4.60 -1.37
CA HIS A 127 -1.54 -4.48 -2.74
C HIS A 127 -1.81 -5.73 -3.58
N THR A 128 -2.96 -6.40 -3.35
CA THR A 128 -3.38 -7.68 -3.95
C THR A 128 -2.50 -8.89 -3.59
N MET A 129 -2.95 -10.12 -3.83
CA MET A 129 -2.13 -11.30 -3.54
C MET A 129 -1.00 -11.44 -4.54
N THR A 130 -1.34 -11.40 -5.84
CA THR A 130 -0.42 -11.78 -6.93
C THR A 130 0.05 -10.61 -7.79
N HIS A 131 -0.17 -9.37 -7.33
CA HIS A 131 0.27 -8.14 -8.00
C HIS A 131 -0.35 -7.97 -9.40
N VAL A 132 -1.69 -7.97 -9.47
CA VAL A 132 -2.46 -7.83 -10.71
C VAL A 132 -3.19 -6.49 -10.81
N GLY A 133 -3.14 -5.85 -11.98
CA GLY A 133 -3.92 -4.64 -12.28
C GLY A 133 -5.40 -4.95 -12.50
N THR A 134 -6.26 -3.95 -12.28
CA THR A 134 -7.73 -4.11 -12.24
C THR A 134 -8.15 -5.38 -11.47
N PRO A 135 -7.76 -5.49 -10.19
CA PRO A 135 -7.84 -6.76 -9.48
C PRO A 135 -9.29 -7.18 -9.21
N PRO A 136 -9.60 -8.49 -9.38
CA PRO A 136 -10.87 -9.05 -8.96
C PRO A 136 -10.98 -9.12 -7.42
N ALA A 137 -12.18 -9.41 -6.92
CA ALA A 137 -12.47 -9.44 -5.49
C ALA A 137 -11.64 -10.46 -4.72
N GLU A 138 -11.30 -11.58 -5.34
CA GLU A 138 -10.51 -12.66 -4.75
C GLU A 138 -9.08 -12.23 -4.45
N GLU A 139 -8.50 -11.35 -5.26
CA GLU A 139 -7.15 -10.82 -5.08
C GLU A 139 -7.06 -9.86 -3.90
N ILE A 140 -8.06 -8.99 -3.76
CA ILE A 140 -8.14 -8.02 -2.66
C ILE A 140 -8.51 -8.76 -1.36
N ASN A 141 -9.62 -9.50 -1.36
CA ASN A 141 -10.09 -10.18 -0.14
C ASN A 141 -9.11 -11.27 0.31
N GLY A 142 -8.47 -11.96 -0.64
CA GLY A 142 -7.49 -12.99 -0.34
C GLY A 142 -6.23 -12.42 0.32
N ASN A 143 -5.82 -11.20 -0.05
CA ASN A 143 -4.67 -10.54 0.58
C ASN A 143 -4.98 -10.11 2.02
N LEU A 144 -6.14 -9.48 2.27
CA LEU A 144 -6.64 -9.22 3.63
C LEU A 144 -6.61 -10.47 4.51
N ILE A 145 -7.12 -11.57 3.97
CA ILE A 145 -7.16 -12.87 4.63
C ILE A 145 -5.74 -13.35 4.98
N ALA A 146 -4.83 -13.37 4.01
CA ALA A 146 -3.50 -13.92 4.19
C ALA A 146 -2.67 -13.08 5.16
N LEU A 147 -2.77 -11.74 5.09
CA LEU A 147 -2.11 -10.84 6.04
C LEU A 147 -2.62 -11.05 7.48
N ASN A 148 -3.93 -11.27 7.67
CA ASN A 148 -4.45 -11.63 8.98
C ASN A 148 -3.99 -13.02 9.43
N ALA A 149 -4.07 -14.02 8.55
CA ALA A 149 -3.79 -15.40 8.91
C ALA A 149 -2.29 -15.64 9.15
N LEU A 150 -1.42 -15.09 8.32
CA LEU A 150 0.01 -15.42 8.28
C LEU A 150 0.89 -14.34 8.91
N ALA A 151 0.46 -13.09 8.97
CA ALA A 151 1.15 -12.00 9.67
C ALA A 151 0.40 -11.49 10.92
N GLY A 152 -0.82 -11.99 11.18
CA GLY A 152 -1.56 -11.58 12.38
C GLY A 152 -1.91 -10.10 12.40
N ILE A 153 -2.16 -9.49 11.25
CA ILE A 153 -2.59 -8.10 11.18
C ILE A 153 -4.11 -8.07 11.41
N PRO A 154 -4.63 -7.25 12.36
CA PRO A 154 -6.07 -7.12 12.54
C PRO A 154 -6.72 -6.60 11.27
N LEU A 155 -7.88 -7.14 10.90
CA LEU A 155 -8.54 -6.78 9.64
C LEU A 155 -9.00 -5.31 9.64
N SER A 156 -9.44 -4.80 10.79
CA SER A 156 -9.73 -3.37 10.97
C SER A 156 -8.52 -2.45 10.83
N SER A 157 -7.29 -2.96 10.95
CA SER A 157 -6.07 -2.18 10.77
C SER A 157 -5.62 -2.10 9.31
N ILE A 158 -6.08 -3.02 8.44
CA ILE A 158 -5.80 -2.99 7.00
C ILE A 158 -6.85 -2.09 6.33
N GLN A 159 -6.55 -0.79 6.30
CA GLN A 159 -7.50 0.26 5.93
C GLN A 159 -7.28 0.79 4.51
N GLY A 160 -6.07 0.67 3.99
CA GLY A 160 -5.65 1.21 2.71
C GLY A 160 -5.51 0.19 1.62
N PHE A 161 -5.67 0.64 0.39
CA PHE A 161 -5.39 -0.12 -0.82
C PHE A 161 -4.58 0.73 -1.81
N ARG A 162 -3.74 0.08 -2.60
CA ARG A 162 -3.16 0.62 -3.83
C ARG A 162 -3.21 -0.44 -4.91
N ALA A 163 -3.65 -0.08 -6.11
CA ALA A 163 -3.68 -0.98 -7.24
C ALA A 163 -2.26 -1.23 -7.77
N PRO A 164 -1.87 -2.49 -8.03
CA PRO A 164 -0.68 -2.82 -8.80
C PRO A 164 -0.60 -2.03 -10.11
N PHE A 165 0.60 -1.56 -10.45
CA PHE A 165 0.86 -0.71 -11.61
C PHE A 165 0.08 0.62 -11.64
N LEU A 166 -0.53 1.01 -10.51
CA LEU A 166 -1.53 2.09 -10.40
C LEU A 166 -2.73 1.90 -11.35
N ASN A 167 -2.99 0.65 -11.75
CA ASN A 167 -4.01 0.30 -12.72
C ASN A 167 -5.33 -0.07 -12.01
N TYR A 168 -6.14 0.94 -11.74
CA TYR A 168 -7.47 0.81 -11.15
C TYR A 168 -8.58 1.25 -12.12
N SER A 169 -9.82 0.93 -11.76
CA SER A 169 -11.02 1.33 -12.50
C SER A 169 -12.13 1.80 -11.55
N ALA A 170 -13.22 2.36 -12.09
CA ALA A 170 -14.40 2.69 -11.29
C ALA A 170 -14.97 1.46 -10.56
N ASP A 171 -14.87 0.26 -11.16
CA ASP A 171 -15.33 -0.97 -10.53
C ASP A 171 -14.37 -1.45 -9.44
N THR A 172 -13.07 -1.21 -9.59
CA THR A 172 -12.08 -1.39 -8.51
C THR A 172 -12.46 -0.54 -7.30
N LEU A 173 -12.73 0.76 -7.48
CA LEU A 173 -13.11 1.66 -6.38
C LEU A 173 -14.42 1.21 -5.70
N LYS A 174 -15.44 0.82 -6.48
CA LYS A 174 -16.70 0.29 -5.92
C LYS A 174 -16.47 -0.99 -5.12
N LEU A 175 -15.61 -1.87 -5.61
CA LEU A 175 -15.26 -3.12 -4.94
C LEU A 175 -14.53 -2.86 -3.61
N LEU A 176 -13.59 -1.91 -3.59
CA LEU A 176 -12.91 -1.49 -2.35
C LEU A 176 -13.89 -0.91 -1.33
N ALA A 177 -14.80 -0.04 -1.77
CA ALA A 177 -15.84 0.51 -0.90
C ALA A 177 -16.84 -0.56 -0.41
N GLN A 178 -17.14 -1.59 -1.22
CA GLN A 178 -17.96 -2.74 -0.79
C GLN A 178 -17.22 -3.64 0.20
N ALA A 179 -15.93 -3.86 0.00
CA ALA A 179 -15.00 -4.46 0.97
C ALA A 179 -14.69 -3.48 2.12
N GLN A 180 -15.36 -2.34 2.13
CA GLN A 180 -15.36 -1.26 3.11
C GLN A 180 -14.02 -0.55 3.34
N PHE A 181 -12.94 -0.78 2.57
CA PHE A 181 -11.66 -0.05 2.72
C PHE A 181 -11.84 1.43 3.05
N LEU A 182 -10.97 2.00 3.89
CA LEU A 182 -11.08 3.41 4.25
C LEU A 182 -10.64 4.29 3.08
N TYR A 183 -9.57 3.89 2.38
CA TYR A 183 -9.01 4.70 1.32
C TYR A 183 -8.36 3.90 0.19
N ASP A 184 -8.32 4.51 -0.99
CA ASP A 184 -7.43 4.17 -2.10
C ASP A 184 -6.32 5.24 -2.22
N SER A 185 -5.15 4.81 -2.70
CA SER A 185 -4.07 5.71 -3.09
C SER A 185 -3.45 5.20 -4.40
N SER A 186 -4.25 5.19 -5.46
CA SER A 186 -3.82 4.79 -6.80
C SER A 186 -3.89 5.93 -7.82
N SER A 187 -4.62 7.01 -7.53
CA SER A 187 -4.75 8.14 -8.46
C SER A 187 -3.55 9.09 -8.39
N ALA A 188 -3.13 9.65 -9.52
CA ALA A 188 -2.05 10.64 -9.55
C ALA A 188 -2.58 12.07 -9.42
N ALA A 189 -1.79 12.92 -8.77
CA ALA A 189 -1.86 14.37 -8.89
C ALA A 189 -0.62 14.83 -9.69
N SER A 190 -0.82 15.09 -10.98
CA SER A 190 0.27 15.34 -11.94
C SER A 190 0.29 16.75 -12.52
N ILE A 191 -0.36 17.71 -11.86
CA ILE A 191 -0.27 19.13 -12.19
C ILE A 191 0.37 19.90 -11.02
N PRO A 192 1.44 20.70 -11.26
CA PRO A 192 2.14 21.42 -10.18
C PRO A 192 1.19 22.26 -9.31
N VAL A 193 1.43 22.31 -7.99
CA VAL A 193 0.62 23.11 -7.04
C VAL A 193 0.61 24.61 -7.33
N THR A 194 1.54 25.10 -8.15
CA THR A 194 1.62 26.50 -8.60
C THR A 194 0.72 26.78 -9.80
N ASP A 195 0.19 25.75 -10.46
CA ASP A 195 -0.74 25.89 -11.56
C ASP A 195 -2.17 26.18 -11.03
N PRO A 196 -2.87 27.19 -11.57
CA PRO A 196 -4.26 27.48 -11.18
C PRO A 196 -5.24 26.32 -11.38
N GLY A 197 -4.95 25.40 -12.29
CA GLY A 197 -5.74 24.20 -12.58
C GLY A 197 -5.20 22.93 -11.94
N THR A 198 -4.36 23.05 -10.91
CA THR A 198 -3.75 21.90 -10.22
C THR A 198 -4.78 20.89 -9.72
N ASP A 199 -4.42 19.60 -9.83
CA ASP A 199 -5.14 18.46 -9.25
C ASP A 199 -4.46 17.92 -7.99
N ALA A 200 -3.46 18.63 -7.46
CA ALA A 200 -2.86 18.39 -6.15
C ALA A 200 -3.83 18.84 -5.05
N PHE A 201 -4.93 18.10 -4.93
CA PHE A 201 -5.91 18.24 -3.87
C PHE A 201 -5.39 17.57 -2.60
N TRP A 202 -5.72 18.14 -1.43
CA TRP A 202 -5.66 17.38 -0.19
C TRP A 202 -6.56 16.13 -0.28
N PRO A 203 -6.30 15.06 0.51
CA PRO A 203 -7.15 13.88 0.51
C PRO A 203 -8.63 14.24 0.65
N TYR A 204 -9.49 13.53 -0.07
CA TYR A 204 -10.91 13.86 -0.14
C TYR A 204 -11.74 12.60 -0.19
N THR A 205 -13.04 12.73 0.08
CA THR A 205 -13.95 11.59 -0.01
C THR A 205 -14.69 11.57 -1.33
N LEU A 206 -15.05 10.37 -1.77
CA LEU A 206 -15.76 10.15 -3.02
C LEU A 206 -17.27 10.30 -2.90
N ASP A 207 -17.77 11.00 -1.86
CA ASP A 207 -19.17 11.42 -1.74
C ASP A 207 -19.66 12.20 -2.98
N ASN A 208 -18.73 12.89 -3.65
CA ASN A 208 -18.99 13.69 -4.84
C ASN A 208 -18.19 13.22 -6.08
N GLY A 209 -17.72 11.96 -6.09
CA GLY A 209 -16.93 11.38 -7.19
C GLY A 209 -15.43 11.70 -7.13
N MET A 210 -14.64 11.17 -8.07
CA MET A 210 -13.20 11.51 -8.15
C MET A 210 -12.98 12.87 -8.80
N ALA A 211 -11.84 13.46 -8.46
CA ALA A 211 -11.31 14.69 -9.07
C ALA A 211 -9.92 14.51 -9.70
N ASN A 212 -9.27 13.34 -9.51
CA ASN A 212 -7.96 12.99 -10.04
C ASN A 212 -8.06 11.93 -11.15
N ASN A 213 -7.05 11.87 -12.02
CA ASN A 213 -6.95 10.93 -13.15
C ASN A 213 -8.11 10.98 -14.16
N CYS A 214 -8.81 12.10 -14.26
CA CYS A 214 -10.02 12.22 -15.07
C CYS A 214 -9.81 12.15 -16.59
N LEU A 215 -8.57 12.28 -17.06
CA LEU A 215 -8.17 12.05 -18.45
C LEU A 215 -7.66 10.61 -18.66
N SER A 216 -7.22 9.94 -17.60
CA SER A 216 -6.50 8.67 -17.67
C SER A 216 -7.37 7.46 -17.34
N VAL A 217 -8.38 7.61 -16.47
CA VAL A 217 -9.22 6.49 -16.02
C VAL A 217 -10.70 6.75 -16.38
N PRO A 218 -11.20 6.13 -17.46
CA PRO A 218 -12.58 6.33 -17.91
C PRO A 218 -13.62 6.00 -16.83
N GLY A 219 -14.68 6.81 -16.77
CA GLY A 219 -15.83 6.54 -15.91
C GLY A 219 -15.60 6.78 -14.41
N THR A 220 -14.49 7.41 -14.02
CA THR A 220 -14.17 7.72 -12.61
C THR A 220 -14.35 9.17 -12.23
N CYS A 221 -14.75 10.06 -13.13
CA CYS A 221 -15.01 11.47 -12.83
C CYS A 221 -16.41 11.89 -13.29
N GLN A 222 -16.69 13.20 -13.40
CA GLN A 222 -18.03 13.74 -13.68
C GLN A 222 -19.05 13.40 -12.57
N GLY A 223 -18.57 13.42 -11.32
CA GLY A 223 -19.39 13.15 -10.14
C GLY A 223 -19.60 11.67 -9.81
N GLU A 224 -18.83 10.78 -10.44
CA GLU A 224 -18.83 9.33 -10.19
C GLU A 224 -17.42 8.84 -9.79
N PRO A 225 -17.26 7.61 -9.30
CA PRO A 225 -18.31 6.87 -8.59
C PRO A 225 -18.64 7.58 -7.27
N LYS A 226 -19.92 7.63 -6.89
CA LYS A 226 -20.31 8.14 -5.57
C LYS A 226 -20.16 7.07 -4.50
N LEU A 227 -19.10 7.18 -3.69
CA LEU A 227 -18.76 6.24 -2.63
C LEU A 227 -18.62 7.01 -1.30
N PRO A 228 -19.74 7.28 -0.59
CA PRO A 228 -19.73 8.10 0.61
C PRO A 228 -18.77 7.60 1.69
N GLY A 229 -17.92 8.49 2.19
CA GLY A 229 -16.92 8.19 3.23
C GLY A 229 -15.71 7.37 2.78
N PHE A 230 -15.62 6.98 1.50
CA PHE A 230 -14.42 6.36 0.93
C PHE A 230 -13.43 7.45 0.51
N TRP A 231 -12.20 7.38 1.03
CA TRP A 231 -11.19 8.41 0.81
C TRP A 231 -10.31 8.10 -0.39
N GLU A 232 -9.95 9.13 -1.14
CA GLU A 232 -8.83 9.13 -2.06
C GLU A 232 -7.67 9.89 -1.42
N ILE A 233 -6.48 9.28 -1.44
CA ILE A 233 -5.21 9.95 -1.15
C ILE A 233 -4.45 10.09 -2.48
N PRO A 234 -4.54 11.25 -3.15
CA PRO A 234 -3.84 11.46 -4.42
C PRO A 234 -2.33 11.26 -4.27
N MET A 235 -1.73 10.66 -5.29
CA MET A 235 -0.30 10.46 -5.37
C MET A 235 0.37 11.67 -6.01
N TYR A 236 0.93 12.56 -5.18
CA TYR A 236 1.58 13.79 -5.62
C TYR A 236 2.90 13.54 -6.36
N ALA A 237 2.98 13.97 -7.62
CA ALA A 237 4.18 13.89 -8.43
C ALA A 237 5.20 15.00 -8.08
N PHE A 238 6.48 14.69 -8.30
CA PHE A 238 7.54 15.68 -8.46
C PHE A 238 7.57 16.23 -9.88
N PHE A 239 8.17 17.42 -10.08
CA PHE A 239 8.21 18.07 -11.39
C PHE A 239 9.59 18.61 -11.71
N ASP A 240 10.17 18.13 -12.82
CA ASP A 240 11.43 18.63 -13.36
C ASP A 240 11.28 20.00 -14.07
N ASP A 241 12.35 20.49 -14.71
CA ASP A 241 12.37 21.83 -15.34
C ASP A 241 11.43 21.94 -16.56
N ARG A 242 10.85 20.83 -17.04
CA ARG A 242 9.78 20.82 -18.06
C ARG A 242 8.41 21.13 -17.46
N GLY A 243 8.32 21.31 -16.15
CA GLY A 243 7.09 21.68 -15.45
C GLY A 243 6.03 20.59 -15.58
N VAL A 244 4.81 20.98 -15.99
CA VAL A 244 3.68 20.04 -16.12
C VAL A 244 3.95 18.87 -17.09
N ASN A 245 4.91 19.00 -18.02
CA ASN A 245 5.30 17.93 -18.95
C ASN A 245 6.48 17.08 -18.45
N GLY A 246 6.93 17.26 -17.21
CA GLY A 246 7.97 16.45 -16.59
C GLY A 246 7.60 15.97 -15.19
N PRO A 247 6.44 15.31 -15.00
CA PRO A 247 6.11 14.72 -13.72
C PRO A 247 6.89 13.42 -13.45
N HIS A 248 7.20 13.16 -12.18
CA HIS A 248 7.89 11.97 -11.67
C HIS A 248 7.16 11.46 -10.42
N LEU A 249 6.67 10.22 -10.44
CA LEU A 249 5.72 9.72 -9.43
C LEU A 249 6.28 8.59 -8.55
N MET A 250 6.44 7.41 -9.13
CA MET A 250 6.98 6.23 -8.47
C MET A 250 8.49 6.17 -8.70
N ASP A 251 9.27 5.99 -7.63
CA ASP A 251 10.73 5.95 -7.69
C ASP A 251 11.36 7.08 -8.54
N PRO A 252 11.11 8.36 -8.21
CA PRO A 252 11.55 9.51 -9.03
C PRO A 252 13.06 9.51 -9.37
N TRP A 253 13.89 8.85 -8.54
CA TRP A 253 15.32 8.66 -8.77
C TRP A 253 15.69 7.67 -9.89
N LEU A 254 14.76 6.87 -10.39
CA LEU A 254 14.98 6.00 -11.54
C LEU A 254 14.62 6.68 -12.87
N ASP A 255 13.95 7.83 -12.81
CA ASP A 255 13.52 8.55 -13.98
C ASP A 255 14.61 9.45 -14.57
N ASN A 256 14.50 9.69 -15.88
CA ASN A 256 15.33 10.66 -16.56
C ASN A 256 14.75 12.08 -16.37
N ALA A 257 15.42 12.87 -15.54
CA ALA A 257 15.10 14.28 -15.38
C ALA A 257 15.30 15.07 -16.68
N ASN A 258 14.46 16.08 -16.90
CA ASN A 258 14.56 17.09 -17.96
C ASN A 258 14.57 16.50 -19.39
N GLY A 259 13.95 15.34 -19.60
CA GLY A 259 13.97 14.64 -20.89
C GLY A 259 15.35 14.13 -21.31
N ALA A 260 16.27 13.99 -20.36
CA ALA A 260 17.58 13.39 -20.59
C ALA A 260 17.46 11.89 -20.94
N SER A 261 18.57 11.28 -21.34
CA SER A 261 18.64 9.83 -21.63
C SER A 261 19.27 9.01 -20.50
N THR A 262 19.73 9.66 -19.43
CA THR A 262 20.37 9.03 -18.28
C THR A 262 19.94 9.69 -16.98
N ILE A 263 19.81 8.89 -15.93
CA ILE A 263 19.54 9.34 -14.56
C ILE A 263 20.62 10.33 -14.11
N ASN A 264 20.20 11.40 -13.41
CA ASN A 264 21.09 12.41 -12.87
C ASN A 264 20.63 12.83 -11.46
N ASP A 265 21.29 12.30 -10.43
CA ASP A 265 20.96 12.57 -9.03
C ASP A 265 20.97 14.06 -8.66
N THR A 266 21.80 14.89 -9.31
CA THR A 266 21.80 16.33 -9.04
C THR A 266 20.54 17.00 -9.57
N ALA A 267 20.11 16.63 -10.78
CA ALA A 267 18.85 17.12 -11.35
C ALA A 267 17.65 16.62 -10.53
N THR A 268 17.67 15.34 -10.14
CA THR A 268 16.67 14.73 -9.25
C THR A 268 16.53 15.47 -7.94
N LEU A 269 17.65 15.69 -7.23
CA LEU A 269 17.64 16.43 -5.97
C LEU A 269 17.05 17.84 -6.13
N ASN A 270 17.42 18.54 -7.21
CA ASN A 270 16.98 19.90 -7.46
C ASN A 270 15.47 19.94 -7.67
N TYR A 271 14.93 19.09 -8.54
CA TYR A 271 13.49 19.10 -8.79
C TYR A 271 12.71 18.65 -7.55
N MET A 272 13.20 17.68 -6.77
CA MET A 272 12.54 17.24 -5.55
C MET A 272 12.44 18.38 -4.52
N LYS A 273 13.53 19.15 -4.34
CA LYS A 273 13.55 20.34 -3.47
C LYS A 273 12.65 21.46 -4.00
N ASN A 274 12.61 21.67 -5.32
CA ASN A 274 11.77 22.69 -5.94
C ASN A 274 10.28 22.37 -5.77
N THR A 275 9.86 21.14 -6.08
CA THR A 275 8.48 20.69 -5.82
C THR A 275 8.15 20.80 -4.34
N PHE A 276 9.04 20.34 -3.45
CA PHE A 276 8.80 20.47 -2.01
C PHE A 276 8.57 21.92 -1.60
N THR A 277 9.43 22.83 -2.06
CA THR A 277 9.33 24.26 -1.75
C THR A 277 8.01 24.85 -2.25
N ALA A 278 7.54 24.41 -3.42
CA ALA A 278 6.27 24.86 -3.99
C ALA A 278 5.07 24.43 -3.14
N HIS A 279 5.05 23.19 -2.64
CA HIS A 279 4.02 22.74 -1.68
C HIS A 279 4.13 23.51 -0.36
N TYR A 280 5.34 23.57 0.21
CA TYR A 280 5.61 24.15 1.54
C TYR A 280 5.26 25.63 1.65
N SER A 281 5.49 26.39 0.57
CA SER A 281 5.29 27.84 0.49
C SER A 281 3.89 28.23 0.02
N ASN A 282 3.07 27.27 -0.40
CA ASN A 282 1.70 27.47 -0.85
C ASN A 282 0.75 26.80 0.15
N ASN A 283 -0.18 25.94 -0.29
CA ASN A 283 -1.21 25.36 0.57
C ASN A 283 -0.80 24.07 1.31
N ARG A 284 0.49 23.72 1.31
CA ARG A 284 1.07 22.58 2.05
C ARG A 284 0.45 21.23 1.75
N GLN A 285 -0.11 21.04 0.56
CA GLN A 285 -0.56 19.72 0.13
C GLN A 285 0.55 18.70 0.34
N PRO A 286 0.23 17.45 0.71
CA PRO A 286 1.25 16.45 1.01
C PRO A 286 2.22 16.24 -0.17
N ILE A 287 3.40 15.72 0.14
CA ILE A 287 4.38 15.28 -0.86
C ILE A 287 4.54 13.78 -0.71
N GLY A 288 4.59 13.07 -1.83
CA GLY A 288 4.80 11.63 -1.87
C GLY A 288 6.25 11.23 -2.04
N LEU A 289 6.67 10.22 -1.31
CA LEU A 289 7.82 9.37 -1.66
C LEU A 289 7.31 7.95 -1.77
N TYR A 290 6.91 7.56 -2.98
CA TYR A 290 6.36 6.25 -3.28
C TYR A 290 7.45 5.38 -3.91
N THR A 291 7.71 4.21 -3.31
CA THR A 291 8.95 3.48 -3.58
C THR A 291 8.72 2.00 -3.82
N HIS A 292 9.52 1.41 -4.70
CA HIS A 292 9.78 -0.03 -4.68
C HIS A 292 11.16 -0.24 -4.02
N PRO A 293 11.23 -0.57 -2.72
CA PRO A 293 12.49 -0.52 -1.97
C PRO A 293 13.57 -1.45 -2.52
N ILE A 294 13.17 -2.49 -3.26
CA ILE A 294 14.08 -3.43 -3.88
C ILE A 294 15.11 -2.75 -4.78
N HIS A 295 14.74 -1.67 -5.49
CA HIS A 295 15.63 -0.90 -6.36
C HIS A 295 16.73 -0.16 -5.62
N LEU A 296 16.58 0.04 -4.31
CA LEU A 296 17.53 0.72 -3.43
C LEU A 296 18.18 -0.23 -2.42
N SER A 297 17.94 -1.55 -2.55
CA SER A 297 18.51 -2.55 -1.66
C SER A 297 19.99 -2.79 -1.94
N THR A 298 20.84 -2.58 -0.94
CA THR A 298 22.28 -2.88 -1.02
C THR A 298 22.61 -4.34 -0.70
N THR A 299 21.61 -5.12 -0.30
CA THR A 299 21.77 -6.50 0.19
C THR A 299 21.10 -7.53 -0.71
N TYR A 300 20.21 -7.12 -1.63
CA TYR A 300 19.55 -8.04 -2.55
C TYR A 300 20.49 -8.53 -3.68
N PRO A 301 20.63 -9.85 -3.89
CA PRO A 301 21.48 -10.37 -4.95
C PRO A 301 21.08 -9.90 -6.35
N GLY A 302 22.05 -9.39 -7.12
CA GLY A 302 21.84 -8.95 -8.51
C GLY A 302 21.36 -7.50 -8.65
N VAL A 303 20.99 -6.83 -7.56
CA VAL A 303 20.71 -5.39 -7.54
C VAL A 303 21.94 -4.65 -7.02
N ASN A 304 22.32 -3.58 -7.71
CA ASN A 304 23.47 -2.74 -7.35
C ASN A 304 23.02 -1.27 -7.36
N PRO A 305 22.39 -0.79 -6.28
CA PRO A 305 21.86 0.57 -6.26
C PRO A 305 23.02 1.57 -6.27
N SER A 306 22.80 2.70 -6.94
CA SER A 306 23.79 3.77 -6.95
C SER A 306 23.92 4.38 -5.56
N GLN A 307 25.15 4.39 -5.03
CA GLN A 307 25.45 5.02 -3.74
C GLN A 307 25.19 6.53 -3.77
N SER A 308 25.38 7.19 -4.93
CA SER A 308 25.04 8.61 -5.07
C SER A 308 23.54 8.83 -5.01
N THR A 309 22.72 7.90 -5.52
CA THR A 309 21.26 7.96 -5.45
C THR A 309 20.77 7.79 -4.01
N ILE A 310 21.29 6.82 -3.26
CA ILE A 310 20.96 6.64 -1.84
C ILE A 310 21.35 7.89 -1.03
N ALA A 311 22.54 8.46 -1.29
CA ALA A 311 22.99 9.70 -0.65
C ALA A 311 22.11 10.91 -1.03
N MET A 312 21.62 10.96 -2.27
CA MET A 312 20.75 12.01 -2.76
C MET A 312 19.38 11.99 -2.07
N ILE A 313 18.74 10.81 -1.93
CA ILE A 313 17.47 10.66 -1.23
C ILE A 313 17.61 11.09 0.23
N ASN A 314 18.69 10.68 0.90
CA ASN A 314 18.99 11.14 2.26
C ASN A 314 19.21 12.65 2.34
N ASN A 315 19.91 13.25 1.37
CA ASN A 315 20.09 14.71 1.31
C ASN A 315 18.76 15.45 1.17
N PHE A 316 17.84 14.95 0.33
CA PHE A 316 16.50 15.51 0.21
C PHE A 316 15.76 15.49 1.55
N LEU A 317 15.69 14.33 2.20
CA LEU A 317 15.00 14.16 3.47
C LEU A 317 15.63 14.98 4.61
N ASP A 318 16.96 15.03 4.70
CA ASP A 318 17.70 15.85 5.68
C ASP A 318 17.38 17.34 5.49
N TRP A 319 17.39 17.80 4.24
CA TRP A 319 17.08 19.19 3.91
C TRP A 319 15.61 19.53 4.19
N ALA A 320 14.68 18.62 3.88
CA ALA A 320 13.26 18.84 4.12
C ALA A 320 12.94 18.91 5.62
N GLN A 321 13.55 18.04 6.44
CA GLN A 321 13.36 18.05 7.90
C GLN A 321 14.02 19.23 8.62
N GLN A 322 14.85 20.03 7.95
CA GLN A 322 15.34 21.31 8.47
C GLN A 322 14.27 22.41 8.41
N GLN A 323 13.22 22.23 7.60
CA GLN A 323 12.12 23.19 7.52
C GLN A 323 11.17 23.01 8.71
N GLN A 324 10.55 24.11 9.16
CA GLN A 324 9.65 24.07 10.30
C GLN A 324 8.38 23.26 9.98
N ASP A 325 7.89 22.49 10.94
CA ASP A 325 6.60 21.78 10.86
C ASP A 325 6.51 20.75 9.72
N VAL A 326 7.63 20.10 9.37
CA VAL A 326 7.68 18.98 8.43
C VAL A 326 7.57 17.65 9.15
N TRP A 327 6.67 16.79 8.68
CA TRP A 327 6.37 15.49 9.27
C TRP A 327 6.42 14.39 8.22
N ILE A 328 7.17 13.32 8.49
CA ILE A 328 7.15 12.10 7.67
C ILE A 328 6.17 11.13 8.31
N VAL A 329 5.12 10.76 7.59
CA VAL A 329 3.94 10.08 8.14
C VAL A 329 3.45 8.91 7.27
N SER A 330 2.69 8.01 7.89
CA SER A 330 1.86 7.04 7.16
C SER A 330 0.59 7.68 6.60
N ASN A 331 -0.12 6.95 5.75
CA ASN A 331 -1.41 7.36 5.20
C ASN A 331 -2.48 7.42 6.28
N GLN A 332 -2.47 6.48 7.24
CA GLN A 332 -3.31 6.52 8.43
C GLN A 332 -3.13 7.79 9.26
N GLN A 333 -1.89 8.21 9.49
CA GLN A 333 -1.61 9.46 10.20
C GLN A 333 -2.08 10.68 9.40
N LEU A 334 -1.84 10.69 8.08
CA LEU A 334 -2.37 11.74 7.21
C LEU A 334 -3.91 11.80 7.29
N LEU A 335 -4.61 10.66 7.19
CA LEU A 335 -6.07 10.63 7.25
C LEU A 335 -6.63 10.98 8.62
N ASP A 336 -5.97 10.62 9.73
CA ASP A 336 -6.41 11.07 11.05
C ASP A 336 -6.33 12.60 11.17
N PHE A 337 -5.25 13.20 10.66
CA PHE A 337 -5.16 14.66 10.53
C PHE A 337 -6.27 15.22 9.62
N MET A 338 -6.53 14.60 8.47
CA MET A 338 -7.58 15.06 7.55
C MET A 338 -8.96 15.05 8.19
N ARG A 339 -9.26 14.03 9.00
CA ARG A 339 -10.52 13.89 9.72
C ARG A 339 -10.60 14.83 10.92
N HIS A 340 -9.47 15.17 11.53
CA HIS A 340 -9.36 16.00 12.73
C HIS A 340 -8.27 17.09 12.58
N PRO A 341 -8.45 18.06 11.67
CA PRO A 341 -7.41 19.02 11.35
C PRO A 341 -7.12 19.93 12.56
N VAL A 342 -5.85 19.97 12.93
CA VAL A 342 -5.32 20.81 14.00
C VAL A 342 -4.07 21.55 13.51
N PRO A 343 -3.73 22.74 14.05
CA PRO A 343 -2.46 23.39 13.71
C PRO A 343 -1.27 22.46 13.96
N ALA A 344 -0.16 22.66 13.23
CA ALA A 344 1.05 21.83 13.36
C ALA A 344 1.57 21.71 14.80
N SER A 345 1.45 22.79 15.58
CA SER A 345 1.81 22.86 17.00
C SER A 345 0.98 21.93 17.90
N GLN A 346 -0.15 21.42 17.40
CA GLN A 346 -1.10 20.59 18.13
C GLN A 346 -1.19 19.16 17.59
N LEU A 347 -0.35 18.74 16.63
CA LEU A 347 -0.43 17.37 16.10
C LEU A 347 -0.36 16.28 17.18
N ASN A 348 0.37 16.51 18.28
CA ASN A 348 0.45 15.59 19.41
C ASN A 348 -0.88 15.38 20.18
N THR A 349 -1.92 16.16 19.90
CA THR A 349 -3.25 15.91 20.47
C THR A 349 -3.97 14.75 19.78
N LEU A 350 -3.59 14.43 18.54
CA LEU A 350 -4.08 13.26 17.81
C LEU A 350 -3.39 12.00 18.32
N ASP A 351 -4.16 10.96 18.61
CA ASP A 351 -3.62 9.72 19.17
C ASP A 351 -2.66 9.01 18.21
N SER A 352 -2.91 9.10 16.89
CA SER A 352 -2.04 8.51 15.84
C SER A 352 -0.65 9.16 15.74
N PHE A 353 -0.47 10.36 16.27
CA PHE A 353 0.81 11.08 16.27
C PHE A 353 1.61 10.91 17.57
N LYS A 354 1.01 10.34 18.61
CA LYS A 354 1.71 10.09 19.88
C LYS A 354 2.74 8.96 19.71
N CYS A 355 3.84 9.04 20.45
CA CYS A 355 4.82 7.96 20.47
C CYS A 355 4.21 6.76 21.21
N THR A 356 3.69 5.79 20.47
CA THR A 356 3.15 4.55 21.04
C THR A 356 4.10 3.40 20.75
N THR A 357 4.27 2.54 21.75
CA THR A 357 4.95 1.25 21.60
C THR A 357 4.23 0.28 22.53
N PRO A 358 3.79 -0.90 22.03
CA PRO A 358 3.14 -1.88 22.87
C PRO A 358 4.01 -2.24 24.09
N GLN A 359 3.45 -2.10 25.28
CA GLN A 359 4.14 -2.43 26.53
C GLN A 359 3.92 -3.91 26.84
N VAL A 360 4.78 -4.77 26.26
CA VAL A 360 4.76 -6.21 26.44
C VAL A 360 5.99 -6.62 27.25
N ASP A 361 5.82 -7.55 28.19
CA ASP A 361 6.95 -8.07 28.99
C ASP A 361 8.00 -8.71 28.06
N ALA A 362 9.21 -8.14 28.08
CA ALA A 362 10.33 -8.54 27.25
C ALA A 362 11.03 -9.83 27.70
N SER A 363 10.52 -10.49 28.75
CA SER A 363 10.94 -11.83 29.18
C SER A 363 10.07 -12.95 28.62
N LEU A 364 8.93 -12.59 28.02
CA LEU A 364 8.04 -13.56 27.38
C LEU A 364 8.73 -14.22 26.18
N GLN A 365 8.31 -15.45 25.91
CA GLN A 365 8.70 -16.22 24.73
C GLN A 365 7.44 -16.50 23.92
N ILE A 366 7.03 -15.50 23.14
CA ILE A 366 5.82 -15.50 22.31
C ILE A 366 6.14 -14.90 20.95
N CYS A 367 5.46 -15.37 19.92
CA CYS A 367 5.65 -14.88 18.55
C CYS A 367 4.64 -13.76 18.26
N ASN A 368 5.03 -12.52 18.50
CA ASN A 368 4.11 -11.37 18.55
C ASN A 368 4.65 -10.11 17.83
N GLY A 369 5.64 -10.24 16.94
CA GLY A 369 6.24 -9.11 16.22
C GLY A 369 7.20 -8.27 17.06
N ILE A 370 7.68 -8.82 18.19
CA ILE A 370 8.73 -8.20 19.01
C ILE A 370 9.95 -9.13 18.91
N PRO A 371 11.03 -8.74 18.20
CA PRO A 371 12.13 -9.63 17.84
C PRO A 371 12.75 -10.40 19.02
N LYS A 372 12.81 -9.78 20.21
CA LYS A 372 13.33 -10.43 21.42
C LYS A 372 12.41 -11.53 21.95
N ASN A 373 11.10 -11.34 21.85
CA ASN A 373 10.11 -12.28 22.38
C ASN A 373 9.95 -13.50 21.46
N GLU A 374 10.12 -13.31 20.15
CA GLU A 374 9.90 -14.34 19.13
C GLU A 374 11.14 -15.17 18.77
N ALA A 375 12.29 -14.86 19.35
CA ALA A 375 13.54 -15.53 19.09
C ALA A 375 13.41 -17.06 19.23
N GLY A 376 13.61 -17.78 18.12
CA GLY A 376 13.50 -19.24 18.08
C GLY A 376 12.07 -19.80 17.99
N LEU A 377 11.05 -18.96 17.81
CA LEU A 377 9.64 -19.37 17.75
C LEU A 377 9.04 -19.35 16.34
N LEU A 378 9.74 -18.75 15.38
CA LEU A 378 9.29 -18.63 13.98
C LEU A 378 9.14 -20.00 13.31
N SER A 379 8.03 -20.20 12.62
CA SER A 379 7.86 -21.32 11.69
C SER A 379 8.49 -20.96 10.34
N HIS A 380 9.39 -21.81 9.85
CA HIS A 380 9.96 -21.70 8.51
C HIS A 380 9.14 -22.55 7.54
N CYS A 381 8.59 -21.92 6.50
CA CYS A 381 7.74 -22.55 5.51
C CYS A 381 8.53 -22.73 4.22
N ASP A 382 9.05 -23.94 4.04
CA ASP A 382 10.00 -24.35 3.00
C ASP A 382 9.34 -24.56 1.61
N PHE A 383 8.56 -23.59 1.15
CA PHE A 383 8.04 -23.58 -0.22
C PHE A 383 9.17 -23.41 -1.24
N SER A 384 9.09 -24.11 -2.38
CA SER A 384 10.17 -24.14 -3.36
C SER A 384 10.38 -22.80 -4.05
N ASP A 385 9.30 -22.06 -4.26
CA ASP A 385 9.32 -20.86 -5.08
C ASP A 385 9.66 -19.63 -4.22
N PHE A 386 9.04 -19.53 -3.04
CA PHE A 386 9.28 -18.46 -2.09
C PHE A 386 9.12 -18.93 -0.63
N PRO A 387 10.21 -19.37 0.02
CA PRO A 387 10.15 -19.72 1.43
C PRO A 387 9.94 -18.47 2.30
N PHE A 388 9.19 -18.61 3.38
CA PHE A 388 8.88 -17.50 4.29
C PHE A 388 8.85 -17.94 5.76
N TYR A 389 8.86 -16.95 6.66
CA TYR A 389 8.68 -17.17 8.09
C TYR A 389 7.34 -16.61 8.56
N THR A 390 6.74 -17.27 9.56
CA THR A 390 5.49 -16.82 10.18
C THR A 390 5.42 -17.22 11.65
N CYS A 391 4.69 -16.43 12.44
CA CYS A 391 4.30 -16.77 13.81
C CYS A 391 3.10 -17.74 13.90
N TYR A 392 2.39 -17.94 12.79
CA TYR A 392 1.05 -18.51 12.77
C TYR A 392 0.98 -19.90 12.14
N GLY A 393 2.14 -20.54 11.95
CA GLY A 393 2.25 -21.90 11.45
C GLY A 393 2.16 -21.98 9.94
N CYS A 394 2.92 -22.92 9.37
CA CYS A 394 3.06 -23.05 7.93
C CYS A 394 1.80 -23.64 7.30
N PRO A 395 1.30 -23.07 6.20
CA PRO A 395 0.21 -23.69 5.44
C PRO A 395 0.73 -24.95 4.72
N SER A 396 -0.17 -25.89 4.41
CA SER A 396 0.15 -27.14 3.70
C SER A 396 0.35 -26.95 2.20
N VAL A 397 -0.11 -25.83 1.65
CA VAL A 397 0.09 -25.39 0.28
C VAL A 397 0.29 -23.88 0.27
N GLU A 398 0.87 -23.34 -0.80
CA GLU A 398 1.01 -21.89 -0.94
C GLU A 398 -0.36 -21.21 -0.97
N PRO A 399 -0.53 -20.08 -0.24
CA PRO A 399 -1.74 -19.26 -0.32
C PRO A 399 -1.97 -18.76 -1.75
N SER A 400 -3.23 -18.74 -2.18
CA SER A 400 -3.64 -18.25 -3.50
C SER A 400 -4.98 -17.51 -3.42
N PRO A 401 -5.38 -16.74 -4.44
CA PRO A 401 -6.69 -16.07 -4.44
C PRO A 401 -7.87 -17.03 -4.21
N GLN A 402 -7.75 -18.29 -4.64
CA GLN A 402 -8.77 -19.32 -4.42
C GLN A 402 -8.65 -20.02 -3.06
N ASN A 403 -7.47 -19.99 -2.43
CA ASN A 403 -7.23 -20.57 -1.11
C ASN A 403 -6.28 -19.69 -0.29
N PRO A 404 -6.74 -18.52 0.20
CA PRO A 404 -5.86 -17.53 0.83
C PRO A 404 -5.49 -17.87 2.29
N ASN A 405 -6.13 -18.86 2.90
CA ASN A 405 -5.80 -19.37 4.23
C ASN A 405 -5.88 -20.91 4.25
N PRO A 406 -4.90 -21.60 3.66
CA PRO A 406 -4.86 -23.05 3.66
C PRO A 406 -4.75 -23.61 5.09
N SER A 407 -5.14 -24.87 5.26
CA SER A 407 -4.88 -25.64 6.48
C SER A 407 -3.38 -25.65 6.81
N GLN A 408 -3.02 -25.67 8.09
CA GLN A 408 -1.61 -25.78 8.48
C GLN A 408 -1.02 -27.17 8.17
N ASP A 409 0.26 -27.19 7.79
CA ASP A 409 1.05 -28.41 7.72
C ASP A 409 1.50 -28.84 9.13
N THR A 410 0.99 -29.99 9.58
CA THR A 410 1.40 -30.62 10.84
C THR A 410 2.23 -31.89 10.61
N SER A 411 2.60 -32.20 9.36
CA SER A 411 3.28 -33.44 9.00
C SER A 411 4.71 -33.53 9.56
N ASN A 412 5.35 -32.39 9.78
CA ASN A 412 6.68 -32.26 10.38
C ASN A 412 6.66 -32.33 11.92
N GLY A 413 5.50 -32.56 12.55
CA GLY A 413 5.34 -32.62 14.00
C GLY A 413 5.33 -31.24 14.69
N GLN A 414 5.29 -30.13 13.95
CA GLN A 414 5.05 -28.81 14.53
C GLN A 414 3.64 -28.74 15.10
N GLN A 415 3.53 -28.14 16.28
CA GLN A 415 2.23 -27.84 16.89
C GLN A 415 1.52 -26.78 16.05
N THR A 416 0.24 -27.03 15.77
CA THR A 416 -0.65 -26.06 15.14
C THR A 416 -0.68 -24.76 15.94
N ARG A 417 -0.49 -23.62 15.27
CA ARG A 417 -0.55 -22.29 15.87
C ARG A 417 -1.95 -21.69 15.75
N PHE A 418 -2.29 -20.77 16.65
CA PHE A 418 -3.56 -20.07 16.64
C PHE A 418 -3.46 -18.74 15.90
N ARG A 419 -4.37 -18.52 14.94
CA ARG A 419 -4.52 -17.25 14.21
C ARG A 419 -5.00 -16.15 15.15
N LEU A 420 -4.73 -14.88 14.80
CA LEU A 420 -5.13 -13.72 15.60
C LEU A 420 -6.67 -13.67 15.75
N PRO A 421 -7.25 -13.70 16.96
CA PRO A 421 -8.68 -13.57 17.15
C PRO A 421 -9.13 -12.11 17.09
N ALA A 422 -10.43 -11.90 16.83
CA ALA A 422 -11.03 -10.57 16.79
C ALA A 422 -11.01 -9.80 18.12
N ASN A 423 -10.58 -10.38 19.24
CA ASN A 423 -10.59 -9.75 20.56
C ASN A 423 -9.18 -9.57 21.18
N CYS A 424 -8.14 -9.64 20.35
CA CYS A 424 -6.77 -9.39 20.78
C CYS A 424 -6.00 -8.65 19.68
N SER A 425 -5.09 -7.76 20.06
CA SER A 425 -4.17 -7.12 19.12
C SER A 425 -2.89 -7.95 18.98
N THR A 426 -2.25 -7.84 17.81
CA THR A 426 -1.05 -8.60 17.42
C THR A 426 0.04 -8.64 18.48
N ALA A 427 0.38 -7.49 19.05
CA ALA A 427 1.46 -7.39 20.04
C ALA A 427 1.16 -8.14 21.34
N PHE A 428 -0.10 -8.42 21.67
CA PHE A 428 -0.50 -9.10 22.90
C PHE A 428 -1.02 -10.52 22.66
N TRP A 429 -0.97 -11.02 21.43
CA TRP A 429 -1.43 -12.36 21.09
C TRP A 429 -0.28 -13.36 21.17
N ASP A 430 -0.52 -14.48 21.87
CA ASP A 430 0.35 -15.65 21.85
C ASP A 430 -0.23 -16.71 20.90
N PRO A 431 0.30 -16.83 19.66
CA PRO A 431 -0.18 -17.82 18.68
C PRO A 431 0.24 -19.25 19.03
N ILE A 432 1.11 -19.46 20.02
CA ILE A 432 1.52 -20.80 20.47
C ILE A 432 0.50 -21.34 21.47
N ALA A 433 0.18 -20.53 22.48
CA ALA A 433 -0.77 -20.91 23.52
C ALA A 433 -2.23 -20.62 23.17
N GLY A 434 -2.49 -19.82 22.13
CA GLY A 434 -3.84 -19.37 21.77
C GLY A 434 -4.43 -18.44 22.82
N LYS A 435 -3.60 -17.53 23.37
CA LYS A 435 -3.95 -16.71 24.52
C LYS A 435 -3.69 -15.22 24.26
N CYS A 436 -4.69 -14.39 24.57
CA CYS A 436 -4.48 -12.96 24.65
C CYS A 436 -3.86 -12.60 26.01
N LEU A 437 -2.74 -11.89 25.99
CA LEU A 437 -2.00 -11.47 27.16
C LEU A 437 -2.41 -10.09 27.68
N CYS A 438 -3.24 -9.37 26.91
CA CYS A 438 -3.80 -8.12 27.38
C CYS A 438 -4.76 -8.36 28.56
N ASN A 439 -4.44 -7.76 29.71
CA ASN A 439 -5.24 -7.84 30.93
C ASN A 439 -5.65 -6.47 31.49
N GLN A 440 -5.47 -5.40 30.71
CA GLN A 440 -5.78 -4.02 31.08
C GLN A 440 -6.59 -3.34 29.97
N GLY A 441 -7.37 -2.31 30.33
CA GLY A 441 -8.14 -1.55 29.34
C GLY A 441 -7.29 -0.82 28.30
N SER A 442 -6.03 -0.52 28.60
CA SER A 442 -5.09 0.19 27.71
C SER A 442 -4.64 -0.61 26.50
N CYS A 443 -4.73 -1.94 26.55
CA CYS A 443 -4.43 -2.83 25.43
C CYS A 443 -5.66 -3.57 24.91
N ALA A 444 -6.84 -3.31 25.50
CA ALA A 444 -8.07 -3.96 25.11
C ALA A 444 -8.38 -3.66 23.65
N PHE A 445 -8.70 -4.70 22.89
CA PHE A 445 -8.87 -4.61 21.46
C PHE A 445 -10.10 -5.40 21.03
N VAL A 446 -10.87 -4.80 20.13
CA VAL A 446 -11.93 -5.48 19.41
C VAL A 446 -11.78 -5.11 17.95
N ASP A 447 -11.52 -6.13 17.14
CA ASP A 447 -11.59 -6.05 15.70
C ASP A 447 -13.06 -5.95 15.32
N ASN A 448 -13.54 -4.73 15.16
CA ASN A 448 -14.88 -4.48 14.60
C ASN A 448 -14.84 -4.64 13.07
N SER A 449 -14.15 -5.68 12.60
CA SER A 449 -13.90 -5.90 11.19
C SER A 449 -15.18 -6.09 10.42
N ARG A 450 -15.01 -5.78 9.15
CA ARG A 450 -15.93 -5.88 8.04
C ARG A 450 -16.20 -7.36 7.75
N PRO A 451 -17.39 -7.75 7.30
CA PRO A 451 -17.57 -9.07 6.73
C PRO A 451 -16.73 -9.19 5.44
N ILE A 452 -15.67 -10.00 5.47
CA ILE A 452 -14.75 -10.22 4.34
C ILE A 452 -15.08 -11.56 3.63
N GLY A 453 -14.91 -11.65 2.32
CA GLY A 453 -15.15 -12.89 1.56
C GLY A 453 -16.52 -12.99 0.88
N ALA A 454 -16.69 -14.06 0.09
CA ALA A 454 -17.82 -14.23 -0.82
C ALA A 454 -19.17 -14.04 -0.09
N ASN A 455 -19.99 -13.10 -0.60
CA ASN A 455 -21.31 -12.74 -0.06
C ASN A 455 -21.31 -12.05 1.31
N GLY A 456 -20.21 -11.41 1.73
CA GLY A 456 -20.16 -10.70 3.01
C GLY A 456 -20.12 -11.65 4.20
N ALA A 457 -19.37 -12.74 4.09
CA ALA A 457 -19.12 -13.64 5.22
C ALA A 457 -18.40 -12.85 6.34
N ASN A 458 -18.78 -13.05 7.60
CA ASN A 458 -18.09 -12.38 8.70
C ASN A 458 -16.78 -13.11 9.01
N LEU A 459 -15.66 -12.69 8.40
CA LEU A 459 -14.34 -13.21 8.78
C LEU A 459 -13.92 -12.52 10.06
N THR A 460 -14.18 -13.20 11.16
CA THR A 460 -13.47 -12.95 12.39
C THR A 460 -12.22 -13.82 12.37
N GLY A 461 -11.04 -13.21 12.50
CA GLY A 461 -9.80 -13.97 12.70
C GLY A 461 -9.90 -14.93 13.90
N GLY A 462 -9.02 -15.93 13.96
CA GLY A 462 -8.97 -16.93 15.03
C GLY A 462 -8.90 -18.37 14.51
N GLY A 463 -8.96 -19.34 15.43
CA GLY A 463 -8.81 -20.75 15.11
C GLY A 463 -7.39 -21.12 14.67
N THR A 464 -7.26 -22.17 13.87
CA THR A 464 -5.97 -22.74 13.43
C THR A 464 -5.80 -22.74 11.90
N GLY A 465 -6.70 -22.11 11.16
CA GLY A 465 -6.75 -22.22 9.70
C GLY A 465 -7.59 -23.43 9.27
N ASP A 466 -8.67 -23.12 8.55
CA ASP A 466 -9.59 -23.99 7.81
C ASP A 466 -10.39 -23.05 6.87
N ALA A 467 -11.11 -23.59 5.89
CA ALA A 467 -12.01 -22.78 5.05
C ALA A 467 -12.91 -21.90 5.92
N PHE A 468 -12.97 -20.60 5.63
CA PHE A 468 -13.71 -19.62 6.41
C PHE A 468 -15.15 -20.10 6.63
N VAL A 469 -15.44 -20.54 7.85
CA VAL A 469 -16.77 -21.02 8.19
C VAL A 469 -17.66 -19.79 8.32
N THR A 470 -18.67 -19.71 7.46
CA THR A 470 -19.79 -18.78 7.62
C THR A 470 -20.34 -18.96 9.03
N GLY A 471 -20.18 -17.93 9.88
CA GLY A 471 -20.72 -17.96 11.23
C GLY A 471 -22.19 -18.40 11.19
N THR A 472 -22.54 -19.41 11.98
CA THR A 472 -23.88 -19.96 12.12
C THR A 472 -24.81 -18.92 12.74
N GLY A 473 -25.29 -17.97 11.93
CA GLY A 473 -26.15 -16.89 12.42
C GLY A 473 -26.86 -16.04 11.36
N ALA A 474 -26.50 -16.14 10.08
CA ALA A 474 -27.20 -15.41 9.01
C ALA A 474 -28.12 -16.34 8.21
N GLN A 475 -29.42 -16.02 8.18
CA GLN A 475 -30.41 -16.67 7.31
C GLN A 475 -29.96 -16.59 5.85
N PRO A 476 -30.20 -17.63 5.02
CA PRO A 476 -29.74 -17.65 3.63
C PRO A 476 -30.49 -16.58 2.82
N ALA A 477 -29.81 -15.52 2.44
CA ALA A 477 -30.26 -14.66 1.35
C ALA A 477 -29.94 -15.34 0.01
N ALA A 478 -30.96 -15.38 -0.85
CA ALA A 478 -31.05 -15.98 -2.18
C ALA A 478 -29.76 -16.49 -2.85
N SER A 479 -29.81 -17.75 -3.29
CA SER A 479 -28.84 -18.38 -4.17
C SER A 479 -28.59 -17.53 -5.41
N PHE A 480 -27.33 -17.16 -5.62
CA PHE A 480 -26.87 -16.53 -6.85
C PHE A 480 -27.10 -17.46 -8.06
N ILE A 481 -27.83 -16.97 -9.07
CA ILE A 481 -27.91 -17.59 -10.39
C ILE A 481 -26.86 -16.89 -11.26
N PRO A 482 -25.81 -17.59 -11.73
CA PRO A 482 -24.82 -16.98 -12.61
C PRO A 482 -25.45 -16.51 -13.92
N PHE A 483 -25.02 -15.34 -14.40
CA PHE A 483 -25.49 -14.67 -15.62
C PHE A 483 -25.31 -15.52 -16.91
N ASN A 484 -24.63 -16.66 -16.82
CA ASN A 484 -24.47 -17.63 -17.91
C ASN A 484 -25.50 -18.77 -17.91
N ALA A 485 -26.42 -18.84 -16.94
CA ALA A 485 -27.46 -19.88 -16.89
C ALA A 485 -28.69 -19.58 -17.77
N ALA A 486 -28.71 -18.45 -18.50
CA ALA A 486 -29.79 -18.06 -19.41
C ALA A 486 -29.29 -17.73 -20.82
N LEU A 487 -28.33 -18.50 -21.36
CA LEU A 487 -28.04 -18.52 -22.79
C LEU A 487 -28.02 -19.97 -23.28
N SER A 488 -29.22 -20.47 -23.58
CA SER A 488 -29.40 -21.65 -24.41
C SER A 488 -28.92 -21.36 -25.84
N SER A 489 -28.00 -22.19 -26.32
CA SER A 489 -27.77 -22.54 -27.73
C SER A 489 -27.62 -21.40 -28.74
N SER A 490 -26.37 -21.01 -29.02
CA SER A 490 -25.97 -20.60 -30.38
C SER A 490 -24.57 -21.16 -30.69
N PRO A 491 -24.35 -21.80 -31.85
CA PRO A 491 -23.07 -22.43 -32.17
C PRO A 491 -22.19 -21.40 -32.88
N ASN A 492 -21.37 -20.63 -32.14
CA ASN A 492 -20.26 -19.84 -32.73
C ASN A 492 -19.24 -19.29 -31.69
N ALA A 493 -18.99 -20.00 -30.59
CA ALA A 493 -18.03 -19.58 -29.56
C ALA A 493 -16.77 -20.49 -29.53
N LEU A 494 -16.06 -20.58 -30.66
CA LEU A 494 -14.82 -21.38 -30.79
C LEU A 494 -13.63 -20.58 -31.34
N VAL A 495 -13.58 -19.25 -31.15
CA VAL A 495 -12.49 -18.40 -31.68
C VAL A 495 -11.71 -17.60 -30.60
N ALA A 496 -12.04 -17.70 -29.31
CA ALA A 496 -11.40 -16.90 -28.26
C ALA A 496 -10.43 -17.67 -27.33
N ILE A 497 -9.85 -18.80 -27.77
CA ILE A 497 -8.92 -19.61 -26.95
C ILE A 497 -7.52 -19.80 -27.61
N VAL A 498 -7.19 -19.09 -28.70
CA VAL A 498 -5.89 -19.29 -29.40
C VAL A 498 -4.97 -18.06 -29.43
N LEU A 499 -5.34 -16.92 -28.83
CA LEU A 499 -4.48 -15.71 -28.84
C LEU A 499 -3.66 -15.48 -27.54
N GLY A 500 -3.52 -16.51 -26.69
CA GLY A 500 -2.68 -16.46 -25.48
C GLY A 500 -1.37 -17.26 -25.56
N ALA A 501 -1.06 -17.93 -26.68
CA ALA A 501 0.03 -18.91 -26.74
C ALA A 501 0.97 -18.80 -27.96
N LEU A 502 0.94 -17.69 -28.71
CA LEU A 502 1.80 -17.47 -29.90
C LEU A 502 2.52 -16.11 -29.90
N GLY A 503 2.89 -15.62 -28.71
CA GLY A 503 3.78 -14.47 -28.52
C GLY A 503 5.24 -14.83 -28.26
N ALA A 504 5.62 -16.10 -28.47
CA ALA A 504 6.97 -16.60 -28.24
C ALA A 504 7.35 -17.58 -29.37
N LEU A 505 7.57 -17.05 -30.57
CA LEU A 505 8.44 -17.58 -31.63
C LEU A 505 8.19 -16.78 -32.91
N VAL A 506 9.28 -16.48 -33.63
CA VAL A 506 9.35 -15.81 -34.93
C VAL A 506 9.49 -14.28 -34.87
N LEU A 507 10.72 -13.81 -34.70
CA LEU A 507 11.27 -12.73 -35.54
C LEU A 507 12.78 -12.97 -35.70
N GLY A 508 13.09 -13.76 -36.72
CA GLY A 508 14.43 -13.95 -37.26
C GLY A 508 14.30 -14.30 -38.73
N ALA A 509 14.24 -13.29 -39.59
CA ALA A 509 14.73 -13.28 -40.97
C ALA A 509 14.14 -12.08 -41.74
N GLY A 510 15.02 -11.28 -42.37
CA GLY A 510 14.72 -10.69 -43.68
C GLY A 510 14.80 -9.17 -43.78
N LEU A 511 16.02 -8.71 -44.11
CA LEU A 511 16.43 -7.43 -44.74
C LEU A 511 16.42 -6.16 -43.88
#